data_AF-A0A9D1K0R4-F1
#
_entry.id   AF-A0A9D1K0R4-F1
#
_cell.length_a   1.000
_cell.length_b   1.000
_cell.length_c   1.000
_cell.angle_alpha   90.00
_cell.angle_beta   90.00
_cell.angle_gamma   90.00
#
_symmetry.space_group_name_H-M   'P 1'
#
loop_
_entity.id
_entity.type
_entity.pdbx_description
1 polymer ?
#
loop_
_entity_poly.entity_id
_entity_poly.type
_entity_poly.pdbx_seq_one_letter_code
_entity_poly.pdbx_strand_id
1 'polypeptide(L)'
;MPEPVKLGFAVTGSFCTFAPMLKSMEACREQGFDIFPILTPTAAQTDTRFGKAADFLAKIREISGRPPILDIVGAEPIGPKGMLDILLVAPCTGNTLSKLAAAQTDNAVTMAVKSHLRGRKPVVLAISTNDALSGSAVNIGALLNRRYYYFVPFRQDDPVKKPTSLVADFSLIPQTLRAALDGVQLQPLLAQ
;
A
#
# COMPACT_ATOMS: atom_id res chain seq x y z
N MET A 1 -8.61 -15.82 -22.21
CA MET A 1 -8.17 -14.52 -21.65
C MET A 1 -7.12 -14.82 -20.60
N PRO A 2 -6.01 -14.07 -20.50
CA PRO A 2 -5.04 -14.29 -19.42
C PRO A 2 -5.73 -14.17 -18.05
N GLU A 3 -5.27 -14.95 -17.07
CA GLU A 3 -5.81 -14.85 -15.70
C GLU A 3 -5.62 -13.44 -15.14
N PRO A 4 -6.60 -12.89 -14.39
CA PRO A 4 -6.47 -11.58 -13.80
C PRO A 4 -5.34 -11.56 -12.77
N VAL A 5 -4.55 -10.49 -12.77
CA VAL A 5 -3.42 -10.31 -11.83
C VAL A 5 -3.95 -10.16 -10.41
N LYS A 6 -3.47 -10.99 -9.48
CA LYS A 6 -3.90 -10.99 -8.08
C LYS A 6 -3.15 -9.89 -7.30
N LEU A 7 -3.86 -8.84 -6.93
CA LEU A 7 -3.34 -7.67 -6.22
C LEU A 7 -3.69 -7.72 -4.74
N GLY A 8 -2.69 -7.82 -3.86
CA GLY A 8 -2.87 -7.49 -2.45
C GLY A 8 -2.98 -6.00 -2.27
N PHE A 9 -4.13 -5.47 -1.84
CA PHE A 9 -4.33 -4.06 -1.59
C PHE A 9 -4.31 -3.80 -0.09
N ALA A 10 -3.13 -3.47 0.43
CA ALA A 10 -2.90 -3.26 1.84
C ALA A 10 -3.11 -1.80 2.26
N VAL A 11 -3.90 -1.55 3.30
CA VAL A 11 -4.32 -0.21 3.74
C VAL A 11 -3.86 0.04 5.18
N THR A 12 -3.29 1.23 5.42
CA THR A 12 -2.80 1.66 6.75
C THR A 12 -3.43 3.00 7.17
N GLY A 13 -3.20 3.44 8.41
CA GLY A 13 -3.95 4.52 9.09
C GLY A 13 -3.67 5.97 8.68
N SER A 14 -3.62 6.31 7.39
CA SER A 14 -3.62 7.71 6.90
C SER A 14 -5.03 8.09 6.42
N PHE A 15 -5.93 8.39 7.37
CA PHE A 15 -7.37 8.49 7.11
C PHE A 15 -7.76 9.59 6.11
N CYS A 16 -7.04 10.72 6.10
CA CYS A 16 -7.29 11.81 5.15
C CYS A 16 -7.07 11.40 3.69
N THR A 17 -6.35 10.30 3.44
CA THR A 17 -6.09 9.78 2.09
C THR A 17 -7.01 8.63 1.70
N PHE A 18 -8.03 8.28 2.50
CA PHE A 18 -8.91 7.15 2.17
C PHE A 18 -9.75 7.42 0.92
N ALA A 19 -10.27 8.63 0.73
CA ALA A 19 -11.03 8.98 -0.47
C ALA A 19 -10.22 8.84 -1.78
N PRO A 20 -9.03 9.44 -1.93
CA PRO A 20 -8.21 9.22 -3.14
C PRO A 20 -7.71 7.77 -3.25
N MET A 21 -7.49 7.06 -2.14
CA MET A 21 -7.12 5.65 -2.16
C MET A 21 -8.25 4.78 -2.73
N LEU A 22 -9.50 4.98 -2.30
CA LEU A 22 -10.65 4.23 -2.80
C LEU A 22 -10.84 4.43 -4.31
N LYS A 23 -10.69 5.66 -4.82
CA LYS A 23 -10.70 5.94 -6.27
C LYS A 23 -9.62 5.16 -7.03
N SER A 24 -8.45 5.01 -6.41
CA SER A 24 -7.35 4.25 -7.01
C SER A 24 -7.58 2.74 -6.96
N MET A 25 -8.28 2.26 -5.92
CA MET A 25 -8.74 0.87 -5.81
C MET A 25 -9.79 0.55 -6.88
N GLU A 26 -10.75 1.45 -7.12
CA GLU A 26 -11.71 1.37 -8.23
C GLU A 26 -10.99 1.34 -9.58
N ALA A 27 -10.05 2.24 -9.82
CA ALA A 27 -9.24 2.25 -11.05
C ALA A 27 -8.43 0.96 -11.24
N CYS A 28 -7.91 0.36 -10.17
CA CYS A 28 -7.29 -0.97 -10.25
C CYS A 28 -8.32 -2.04 -10.66
N ARG A 29 -9.52 -2.01 -10.08
CA ARG A 29 -10.57 -2.97 -10.42
C ARG A 29 -11.00 -2.86 -11.88
N GLU A 30 -11.19 -1.63 -12.38
CA GLU A 30 -11.52 -1.34 -13.79
C GLU A 30 -10.44 -1.82 -14.76
N GLN A 31 -9.17 -1.81 -14.33
CA GLN A 31 -8.05 -2.34 -15.10
C GLN A 31 -7.89 -3.87 -15.03
N GLY A 32 -8.82 -4.57 -14.37
CA GLY A 32 -8.86 -6.03 -14.34
C GLY A 32 -8.04 -6.68 -13.23
N PHE A 33 -7.57 -5.91 -12.23
CA PHE A 33 -6.92 -6.50 -11.06
C PHE A 33 -7.93 -7.27 -10.20
N ASP A 34 -7.49 -8.43 -9.71
CA ASP A 34 -8.22 -9.22 -8.72
C ASP A 34 -7.78 -8.84 -7.31
N ILE A 35 -8.60 -8.07 -6.60
CA ILE A 35 -8.17 -7.33 -5.40
C ILE A 35 -8.40 -8.14 -4.11
N PHE A 36 -7.32 -8.35 -3.35
CA PHE A 36 -7.31 -8.91 -2.00
C PHE A 36 -7.05 -7.79 -0.98
N PRO A 37 -8.08 -7.27 -0.30
CA PRO A 37 -7.89 -6.20 0.67
C PRO A 37 -7.26 -6.72 1.97
N ILE A 38 -6.31 -5.96 2.51
CA ILE A 38 -5.56 -6.29 3.73
C ILE A 38 -5.48 -5.02 4.57
N LEU A 39 -5.95 -5.01 5.81
CA LEU A 39 -6.04 -3.77 6.59
C LEU A 39 -5.29 -3.91 7.91
N THR A 40 -4.67 -2.82 8.35
CA THR A 40 -4.23 -2.73 9.75
C THR A 40 -5.44 -2.54 10.67
N PRO A 41 -5.34 -2.91 11.96
CA PRO A 41 -6.40 -2.63 12.93
C PRO A 41 -6.81 -1.15 12.94
N THR A 42 -5.84 -0.24 12.86
CA THR A 42 -6.08 1.21 12.78
C THR A 42 -6.94 1.60 11.57
N ALA A 43 -6.69 1.03 10.39
CA ALA A 43 -7.50 1.33 9.21
C ALA A 43 -8.90 0.70 9.28
N ALA A 44 -9.04 -0.44 9.95
CA ALA A 44 -10.26 -1.23 9.98
C ALA A 44 -11.23 -0.89 11.13
N GLN A 45 -10.76 -0.25 12.21
CA GLN A 45 -11.53 -0.15 13.47
C GLN A 45 -11.69 1.29 14.00
N THR A 46 -11.00 2.27 13.41
CA THR A 46 -11.00 3.65 13.94
C THR A 46 -12.02 4.52 13.21
N ASP A 47 -13.05 4.94 13.93
CA ASP A 47 -13.94 6.02 13.48
C ASP A 47 -13.20 7.36 13.54
N THR A 48 -13.38 8.19 12.51
CA THR A 48 -12.72 9.50 12.43
C THR A 48 -13.66 10.55 11.87
N ARG A 49 -13.21 11.81 11.86
CA ARG A 49 -13.91 12.88 11.14
C ARG A 49 -14.08 12.63 9.62
N PHE A 50 -13.37 11.65 9.06
CA PHE A 50 -13.46 11.27 7.65
C PHE A 50 -14.49 10.17 7.37
N GLY A 51 -15.13 9.63 8.41
CA GLY A 51 -16.18 8.62 8.29
C GLY A 51 -16.06 7.50 9.32
N LYS A 52 -17.06 6.61 9.33
CA LYS A 52 -17.08 5.42 10.19
C LYS A 52 -16.28 4.29 9.56
N ALA A 53 -15.62 3.50 10.41
CA ALA A 53 -14.86 2.32 10.00
C ALA A 53 -15.76 1.29 9.31
N ALA A 54 -17.01 1.13 9.77
CA ALA A 54 -17.98 0.22 9.16
C ALA A 54 -18.30 0.58 7.70
N ASP A 55 -18.54 1.87 7.42
CA ASP A 55 -18.83 2.36 6.06
C ASP A 55 -17.62 2.19 5.15
N PHE A 56 -16.42 2.41 5.69
CA PHE A 56 -15.17 2.21 4.97
C PHE A 56 -14.96 0.73 4.59
N LEU A 57 -15.17 -0.19 5.53
CA LEU A 57 -15.09 -1.63 5.28
C LEU A 57 -16.14 -2.10 4.27
N ALA A 58 -17.35 -1.54 4.30
CA ALA A 58 -18.39 -1.85 3.32
C ALA A 58 -17.96 -1.47 1.90
N LYS A 59 -17.41 -0.26 1.70
CA LYS A 59 -16.88 0.18 0.41
C LYS A 59 -15.73 -0.69 -0.09
N ILE A 60 -14.79 -1.07 0.78
CA ILE A 60 -13.70 -1.97 0.41
C ILE A 60 -14.23 -3.33 -0.06
N ARG A 61 -15.25 -3.88 0.62
CA ARG A 61 -15.88 -5.14 0.22
C ARG A 61 -16.60 -5.03 -1.11
N GLU A 62 -17.30 -3.92 -1.34
CA GLU A 62 -17.98 -3.62 -2.60
C GLU A 62 -17.00 -3.57 -3.77
N ILE A 63 -15.91 -2.81 -3.65
CA ILE A 63 -14.91 -2.66 -4.73
C ILE A 63 -14.15 -3.97 -4.99
N SER A 64 -13.76 -4.69 -3.93
CA SER A 64 -12.93 -5.91 -4.04
C SER A 64 -13.71 -7.19 -4.29
N GLY A 65 -15.02 -7.20 -4.00
CA GLY A 65 -15.86 -8.39 -4.03
C GLY A 65 -15.52 -9.44 -2.96
N ARG A 66 -14.74 -9.11 -1.90
CA ARG A 66 -14.36 -10.05 -0.84
C ARG A 66 -14.11 -9.39 0.52
N PRO A 67 -14.19 -10.14 1.63
CA PRO A 67 -13.84 -9.61 2.94
C PRO A 67 -12.34 -9.29 3.04
N PRO A 68 -11.96 -8.25 3.81
CA PRO A 68 -10.57 -7.95 4.09
C PRO A 68 -9.91 -8.96 5.02
N ILE A 69 -8.61 -9.17 4.81
CA ILE A 69 -7.73 -9.84 5.75
C ILE A 69 -7.36 -8.84 6.85
N LEU A 70 -7.62 -9.19 8.11
CA LEU A 70 -7.56 -8.26 9.25
C LEU A 70 -6.51 -8.62 10.30
N ASP A 71 -5.93 -9.83 10.23
CA ASP A 71 -4.99 -10.32 11.23
C ASP A 71 -3.77 -11.02 10.61
N ILE A 72 -2.82 -11.39 11.48
CA ILE A 72 -1.59 -12.09 11.10
C ILE A 72 -1.89 -13.50 10.57
N VAL A 73 -2.91 -14.17 11.11
CA VAL A 73 -3.25 -15.56 10.75
C VAL A 73 -3.79 -15.64 9.33
N GLY A 74 -4.65 -14.72 8.92
CA GLY A 74 -5.08 -14.57 7.53
C GLY A 74 -3.98 -14.00 6.62
N ALA A 75 -3.08 -13.20 7.22
CA ALA A 75 -1.79 -12.71 6.71
C ALA A 75 -0.87 -13.79 6.12
N GLU A 76 -0.57 -14.76 6.96
CA GLU A 76 0.55 -15.69 6.80
C GLU A 76 0.47 -16.52 5.49
N PRO A 77 -0.69 -17.07 5.08
CA PRO A 77 -0.79 -17.96 3.93
C PRO A 77 -0.47 -17.30 2.58
N ILE A 78 -0.43 -15.96 2.50
CA ILE A 78 -0.13 -15.21 1.27
C ILE A 78 1.13 -15.74 0.59
N GLY A 79 2.18 -16.00 1.38
CA GLY A 79 3.46 -16.49 0.89
C GLY A 79 3.44 -17.98 0.53
N PRO A 80 3.19 -18.89 1.49
CA PRO A 80 3.21 -20.33 1.25
C PRO A 80 2.23 -20.81 0.19
N LYS A 81 1.07 -20.16 0.04
CA LYS A 81 0.05 -20.52 -0.96
C LYS A 81 0.17 -19.71 -2.25
N GLY A 82 1.12 -18.77 -2.35
CA GLY A 82 1.31 -17.94 -3.54
C GLY A 82 0.07 -17.16 -3.95
N MET A 83 -0.65 -16.58 -2.98
CA MET A 83 -1.99 -16.02 -3.19
C MET A 83 -2.01 -14.78 -4.10
N LEU A 84 -0.92 -14.02 -4.14
CA LEU A 84 -0.83 -12.72 -4.79
C LEU A 84 0.32 -12.69 -5.80
N ASP A 85 0.17 -11.90 -6.85
CA ASP A 85 1.21 -11.62 -7.85
C ASP A 85 1.97 -10.33 -7.52
N ILE A 86 1.28 -9.36 -6.92
CA ILE A 86 1.81 -8.08 -6.49
C ILE A 86 1.10 -7.62 -5.22
N LEU A 87 1.80 -6.87 -4.37
CA LEU A 87 1.23 -6.33 -3.14
C LEU A 87 1.47 -4.82 -3.08
N LEU A 88 0.42 -4.04 -2.97
CA LEU A 88 0.44 -2.60 -2.75
C LEU A 88 0.22 -2.28 -1.28
N VAL A 89 0.95 -1.32 -0.72
CA VAL A 89 0.62 -0.66 0.55
C VAL A 89 0.23 0.79 0.27
N ALA A 90 -1.07 1.09 0.34
CA ALA A 90 -1.63 2.40 0.03
C ALA A 90 -2.80 2.76 0.96
N PRO A 91 -2.70 3.85 1.75
CA PRO A 91 -1.47 4.59 2.03
C PRO A 91 -0.45 3.74 2.81
N CYS A 92 0.84 4.01 2.63
CA CYS A 92 1.93 3.55 3.48
C CYS A 92 2.31 4.69 4.45
N THR A 93 1.80 4.63 5.68
CA THR A 93 2.13 5.60 6.74
C THR A 93 3.61 5.52 7.15
N GLY A 94 4.17 6.59 7.74
CA GLY A 94 5.54 6.58 8.27
C GLY A 94 5.79 5.46 9.30
N ASN A 95 4.79 5.17 10.14
CA ASN A 95 4.85 4.03 11.05
C ASN A 95 4.97 2.68 10.32
N THR A 96 4.11 2.41 9.33
CA THR A 96 4.23 1.17 8.54
C THR A 96 5.55 1.13 7.78
N LEU A 97 5.96 2.25 7.18
CA LEU A 97 7.22 2.36 6.46
C LEU A 97 8.42 1.99 7.34
N SER A 98 8.49 2.53 8.56
CA SER A 98 9.50 2.21 9.57
C SER A 98 9.50 0.72 9.93
N LYS A 99 8.30 0.15 10.16
CA LYS A 99 8.16 -1.28 10.46
C LYS A 99 8.66 -2.17 9.32
N LEU A 100 8.34 -1.83 8.07
CA LEU A 100 8.81 -2.57 6.89
C LEU A 100 10.34 -2.45 6.72
N ALA A 101 10.90 -1.26 6.93
CA ALA A 101 12.35 -1.06 6.93
C ALA A 101 13.02 -1.90 8.03
N ALA A 102 12.42 -2.01 9.22
CA ALA A 102 12.93 -2.85 10.31
C ALA A 102 12.53 -4.35 10.23
N ALA A 103 11.84 -4.78 9.15
CA ALA A 103 11.33 -6.14 8.98
C ALA A 103 10.41 -6.65 10.11
N GLN A 104 9.69 -5.73 10.78
CA GLN A 104 8.68 -6.07 11.79
C GLN A 104 7.41 -6.62 11.14
N THR A 105 6.76 -7.58 11.80
CA THR A 105 5.51 -8.21 11.34
C THR A 105 4.48 -8.37 12.44
N ASP A 106 3.98 -7.25 12.93
CA ASP A 106 3.11 -7.16 14.12
C ASP A 106 1.62 -6.95 13.79
N ASN A 107 1.26 -6.90 12.51
CA ASN A 107 -0.11 -6.78 12.03
C ASN A 107 -0.28 -7.43 10.64
N ALA A 108 -1.54 -7.54 10.17
CA ALA A 108 -1.90 -8.17 8.90
C ALA A 108 -1.11 -7.61 7.70
N VAL A 109 -0.98 -6.29 7.57
CA VAL A 109 -0.27 -5.65 6.46
C VAL A 109 1.22 -5.98 6.48
N THR A 110 1.87 -5.81 7.63
CA THR A 110 3.30 -6.11 7.74
C THR A 110 3.61 -7.60 7.56
N MET A 111 2.73 -8.49 8.04
CA MET A 111 2.83 -9.93 7.79
C MET A 111 2.63 -10.25 6.30
N ALA A 112 1.62 -9.65 5.65
CA ALA A 112 1.37 -9.84 4.23
C ALA A 112 2.58 -9.46 3.39
N VAL A 113 3.22 -8.32 3.68
CA VAL A 113 4.44 -7.89 2.99
C VAL A 113 5.58 -8.91 3.17
N LYS A 114 5.86 -9.35 4.40
CA LYS A 114 6.90 -10.36 4.66
C LYS A 114 6.60 -11.68 3.94
N SER A 115 5.38 -12.19 4.08
CA SER A 115 4.95 -13.44 3.46
C SER A 115 5.02 -13.35 1.93
N HIS A 116 4.60 -12.23 1.34
CA HIS A 116 4.68 -12.00 -0.10
C HIS A 116 6.13 -11.96 -0.61
N LEU A 117 7.02 -11.27 0.10
CA LEU A 117 8.45 -11.19 -0.24
C LEU A 117 9.16 -12.54 -0.19
N ARG A 118 8.66 -13.52 0.59
CA ARG A 118 9.15 -14.92 0.55
C ARG A 118 9.07 -15.50 -0.86
N GLY A 119 8.03 -15.12 -1.62
CA GLY A 119 7.82 -15.50 -3.01
C GLY A 119 8.64 -14.71 -4.03
N ARG A 120 9.49 -13.76 -3.59
CA ARG A 120 10.29 -12.89 -4.47
C ARG A 120 9.44 -12.10 -5.48
N LYS A 121 8.28 -11.65 -5.03
CA LYS A 121 7.29 -10.91 -5.83
C LYS A 121 7.26 -9.41 -5.44
N PRO A 122 6.87 -8.52 -6.38
CA PRO A 122 6.90 -7.08 -6.17
C PRO A 122 5.99 -6.60 -5.03
N VAL A 123 6.50 -5.66 -4.25
CA VAL A 123 5.80 -4.85 -3.25
C VAL A 123 5.88 -3.39 -3.67
N VAL A 124 4.74 -2.73 -3.82
CA VAL A 124 4.62 -1.33 -4.20
C VAL A 124 4.19 -0.50 -2.99
N LEU A 125 4.86 0.63 -2.74
CA LEU A 125 4.56 1.51 -1.61
C LEU A 125 4.04 2.86 -2.12
N ALA A 126 2.85 3.26 -1.68
CA ALA A 126 2.31 4.61 -1.86
C ALA A 126 2.47 5.38 -0.55
N ILE A 127 3.65 6.00 -0.35
CA ILE A 127 3.98 6.69 0.90
C ILE A 127 3.04 7.88 1.18
N SER A 128 2.71 8.09 2.45
CA SER A 128 1.91 9.23 2.89
C SER A 128 2.27 9.53 4.33
N THR A 129 3.21 10.46 4.54
CA THR A 129 3.68 10.79 5.89
C THR A 129 4.34 12.17 5.95
N ASN A 130 4.17 12.85 7.09
CA ASN A 130 4.62 14.21 7.31
C ASN A 130 6.10 14.33 7.73
N ASP A 131 6.75 13.21 8.07
CA ASP A 131 8.16 13.14 8.49
C ASP A 131 9.05 12.45 7.43
N ALA A 132 8.56 12.38 6.18
CA ALA A 132 9.20 11.67 5.08
C ALA A 132 10.61 12.17 4.75
N LEU A 133 10.85 13.48 4.82
CA LEU A 133 12.18 14.10 4.66
C LEU A 133 12.89 14.36 6.01
N SER A 134 12.45 13.72 7.09
CA SER A 134 13.10 13.76 8.40
C SER A 134 13.24 12.34 8.97
N GLY A 135 12.47 11.97 9.98
CA GLY A 135 12.58 10.67 10.66
C GLY A 135 12.35 9.47 9.75
N SER A 136 11.46 9.59 8.76
CA SER A 136 11.15 8.53 7.81
C SER A 136 12.11 8.47 6.62
N ALA A 137 13.00 9.45 6.43
CA ALA A 137 13.90 9.51 5.27
C ALA A 137 14.83 8.29 5.18
N VAL A 138 15.37 7.85 6.32
CA VAL A 138 16.19 6.64 6.41
C VAL A 138 15.42 5.38 5.98
N ASN A 139 14.13 5.32 6.29
CA ASN A 139 13.28 4.18 5.95
C ASN A 139 12.95 4.16 4.45
N ILE A 140 12.69 5.32 3.84
CA ILE A 140 12.52 5.46 2.39
C ILE A 140 13.80 4.98 1.68
N GLY A 141 14.95 5.53 2.05
CA GLY A 141 16.24 5.16 1.46
C GLY A 141 16.57 3.67 1.64
N ALA A 142 16.33 3.11 2.83
CA ALA A 142 16.56 1.71 3.11
C ALA A 142 15.69 0.79 2.24
N LEU A 143 14.42 1.15 2.01
CA LEU A 143 13.49 0.35 1.22
C LEU A 143 13.73 0.53 -0.30
N LEU A 144 14.12 1.72 -0.76
CA LEU A 144 14.55 1.96 -2.15
C LEU A 144 15.73 1.06 -2.55
N ASN A 145 16.60 0.72 -1.60
CA ASN A 145 17.76 -0.14 -1.84
C ASN A 145 17.46 -1.65 -1.71
N ARG A 146 16.20 -2.05 -1.50
CA ARG A 146 15.82 -3.47 -1.35
C ARG A 146 15.20 -4.02 -2.61
N ARG A 147 15.57 -5.25 -2.97
CA ARG A 147 14.95 -5.96 -4.09
C ARG A 147 13.44 -6.13 -3.86
N TYR A 148 12.71 -6.08 -4.95
CA TYR A 148 11.25 -6.23 -5.02
C TYR A 148 10.43 -5.11 -4.38
N TYR A 149 11.06 -4.09 -3.80
CA TYR A 149 10.35 -2.87 -3.40
C TYR A 149 10.33 -1.86 -4.53
N TYR A 150 9.16 -1.28 -4.76
CA TYR A 150 8.89 -0.21 -5.71
C TYR A 150 8.03 0.85 -5.04
N PHE A 151 8.04 2.04 -5.59
CA PHE A 151 7.36 3.20 -5.03
C PHE A 151 6.45 3.82 -6.08
N VAL A 152 5.24 4.17 -5.67
CA VAL A 152 4.41 5.07 -6.46
C VAL A 152 5.08 6.44 -6.44
N PRO A 153 5.22 7.14 -7.59
CA PRO A 153 5.84 8.44 -7.61
C PRO A 153 5.25 9.40 -6.58
N PHE A 154 6.09 10.19 -5.94
CA PHE A 154 5.72 11.02 -4.79
C PHE A 154 6.37 12.39 -4.84
N ARG A 155 5.79 13.33 -4.11
CA ARG A 155 6.26 14.72 -4.01
C ARG A 155 5.90 15.34 -2.66
N GLN A 156 6.46 16.51 -2.37
CA GLN A 156 6.00 17.32 -1.25
C GLN A 156 4.59 17.83 -1.53
N ASP A 157 3.67 17.62 -0.59
CA ASP A 157 2.26 17.97 -0.77
C ASP A 157 1.92 19.37 -0.25
N ASP A 158 2.67 19.87 0.73
CA ASP A 158 2.61 21.26 1.19
C ASP A 158 4.00 21.69 1.73
N PRO A 159 4.92 22.14 0.86
CA PRO A 159 6.30 22.46 1.26
C PRO A 159 6.41 23.58 2.30
N VAL A 160 5.40 24.47 2.38
CA VAL A 160 5.42 25.61 3.32
C VAL A 160 4.92 25.19 4.69
N LYS A 161 3.77 24.52 4.77
CA LYS A 161 3.18 24.15 6.08
C LYS A 161 3.69 22.81 6.61
N LYS A 162 4.15 21.93 5.72
CA LYS A 162 4.62 20.58 6.04
C LYS A 162 5.91 20.28 5.27
N PRO A 163 7.00 21.00 5.55
CA PRO A 163 8.23 20.96 4.75
C PRO A 163 8.85 19.57 4.64
N THR A 164 8.60 18.68 5.61
CA THR A 164 9.13 17.31 5.61
C THR A 164 8.17 16.26 5.06
N SER A 165 6.98 16.67 4.62
CA SER A 165 5.92 15.76 4.18
C SER A 165 6.10 15.33 2.74
N LEU A 166 5.90 14.03 2.48
CA LEU A 166 5.80 13.47 1.13
C LEU A 166 4.54 12.62 1.02
N VAL A 167 3.85 12.75 -0.12
CA VAL A 167 2.68 11.97 -0.45
C VAL A 167 2.83 11.44 -1.87
N ALA A 168 2.55 10.15 -2.06
CA ALA A 168 2.48 9.52 -3.36
C ALA A 168 1.28 10.05 -4.16
N ASP A 169 1.45 10.17 -5.47
CA ASP A 169 0.36 10.43 -6.40
C ASP A 169 -0.42 9.14 -6.62
N PHE A 170 -1.55 9.01 -5.93
CA PHE A 170 -2.34 7.78 -5.95
C PHE A 170 -2.93 7.49 -7.35
N SER A 171 -3.08 8.50 -8.21
CA SER A 171 -3.52 8.29 -9.60
C SER A 171 -2.54 7.43 -10.41
N LEU A 172 -1.27 7.40 -10.02
CA LEU A 172 -0.21 6.62 -10.66
C LEU A 172 -0.09 5.20 -10.11
N ILE A 173 -0.92 4.79 -9.14
CA ILE A 173 -0.92 3.43 -8.58
C ILE A 173 -1.02 2.36 -9.67
N PRO A 174 -2.02 2.38 -10.59
CA PRO A 174 -2.15 1.31 -11.57
C PRO A 174 -0.95 1.20 -12.52
N GLN A 175 -0.35 2.33 -12.91
CA GLN A 175 0.83 2.36 -13.77
C GLN A 175 2.06 1.84 -13.03
N THR A 176 2.21 2.20 -11.76
CA THR A 176 3.31 1.71 -10.91
C THR A 176 3.20 0.21 -10.69
N LEU A 177 1.99 -0.31 -10.49
CA LEU A 177 1.74 -1.75 -10.35
C LEU A 177 2.18 -2.52 -11.61
N ARG A 178 1.81 -2.01 -12.80
CA ARG A 178 2.22 -2.63 -14.08
C ARG A 178 3.74 -2.62 -14.26
N ALA A 179 4.38 -1.48 -14.04
CA ALA A 179 5.84 -1.38 -14.12
C ALA A 179 6.54 -2.33 -13.13
N ALA A 180 6.04 -2.43 -11.90
CA ALA A 180 6.59 -3.31 -10.86
C ALA A 180 6.43 -4.81 -11.19
N LEU A 181 5.35 -5.21 -11.89
CA LEU A 181 5.19 -6.57 -12.41
C LEU A 181 6.26 -6.92 -13.44
N ASP A 182 6.70 -5.94 -14.24
CA ASP A 182 7.81 -6.07 -15.19
C ASP A 182 9.19 -5.92 -14.52
N GLY A 183 9.23 -5.74 -13.19
CA GLY A 183 10.48 -5.57 -12.45
C GLY A 183 11.08 -4.17 -12.54
N VAL A 184 10.29 -3.17 -12.95
CA VAL A 184 10.74 -1.80 -13.23
C VAL A 184 10.11 -0.81 -12.24
N GLN A 185 10.93 0.10 -11.71
CA GLN A 185 10.46 1.27 -10.98
C GLN A 185 9.90 2.29 -11.99
N LEU A 186 8.62 2.66 -11.85
CA LEU A 186 8.02 3.73 -12.65
C LEU A 186 8.82 5.03 -12.49
N GLN A 187 9.06 5.73 -13.60
CA GLN A 187 9.78 7.00 -13.65
C GLN A 187 8.91 8.11 -14.30
N PRO A 188 9.11 9.39 -13.92
CA PRO A 188 9.98 9.86 -12.84
C PRO A 188 9.43 9.46 -11.47
N LEU A 189 10.31 8.96 -10.57
CA LEU A 189 9.91 8.60 -9.21
C LEU A 189 9.61 9.84 -8.34
N LEU A 190 10.40 10.90 -8.50
CA LEU A 190 10.14 12.18 -7.86
C LEU A 190 9.23 12.99 -8.77
N ALA A 191 7.95 13.10 -8.39
CA ALA A 191 6.96 13.85 -9.14
C ALA A 191 7.20 15.36 -8.97
N GLN A 192 6.77 16.14 -9.97
CA GLN A 192 6.85 17.62 -9.95
C GLN A 192 5.71 18.28 -9.17
#